data_AF-A0A131YLN9-F1
#
_entry.id   AF-A0A131YLN9-F1
#
_cell.length_a   1.000
_cell.length_b   1.000
_cell.length_c   1.000
_cell.angle_alpha   90.00
_cell.angle_beta   90.00
_cell.angle_gamma   90.00
#
_symmetry.space_group_name_H-M   'P 1'
#
loop_
_entity.id
_entity.type
_entity.pdbx_description
1 polymer ?
#
loop_
_entity_poly.entity_id
_entity_poly.type
_entity_poly.pdbx_seq_one_letter_code
_entity_poly.pdbx_strand_id
1 'polypeptide(L)'
;MASIELSRRIFPPPHKNFIQPQALKLRLLQTKTYPSLKMLNIIYPDLYQSNLCPYCGEIASLDHTLWQCTKFAHLHLLEPNTLCGETSTT
;
A
#
# COMPACT_ATOMS: atom_id res chain seq x y z
N MET A 1 -31.14 -1.12 -16.34
CA MET A 1 -29.98 -0.22 -16.50
C MET A 1 -28.76 -0.92 -15.94
N ALA A 2 -28.11 -1.78 -16.72
CA ALA A 2 -26.94 -2.53 -16.27
C ALA A 2 -25.70 -1.63 -16.33
N SER A 3 -25.18 -1.25 -15.16
CA SER A 3 -24.03 -0.35 -15.03
C SER A 3 -22.77 -0.96 -15.64
N ILE A 4 -22.19 -0.29 -16.64
CA ILE A 4 -21.09 -0.75 -17.50
C ILE A 4 -19.74 -1.00 -16.77
N GLU A 5 -19.63 -0.71 -15.47
CA GLU A 5 -18.32 -0.68 -14.78
C GLU A 5 -17.92 -1.94 -14.01
N LEU A 6 -18.83 -2.89 -13.76
CA LEU A 6 -18.52 -4.03 -12.87
C LEU A 6 -17.84 -5.20 -13.59
N SER A 7 -18.12 -5.42 -14.87
CA SER A 7 -17.62 -6.59 -15.61
C SER A 7 -16.12 -6.53 -15.92
N ARG A 8 -15.45 -5.38 -15.72
CA ARG A 8 -14.00 -5.20 -15.93
C ARG A 8 -13.17 -5.44 -14.66
N ARG A 9 -13.81 -5.74 -13.52
CA ARG A 9 -13.11 -6.00 -12.27
C ARG A 9 -12.56 -7.43 -12.26
N ILE A 10 -11.25 -7.56 -12.43
CA ILE A 10 -10.54 -8.84 -12.28
C ILE A 10 -10.57 -9.30 -10.82
N PHE A 11 -10.51 -8.35 -9.87
CA PHE A 11 -10.51 -8.63 -8.43
C PHE A 11 -11.86 -8.36 -7.76
N PRO A 12 -12.27 -9.20 -6.79
CA PRO A 12 -13.55 -9.07 -6.10
C PRO A 12 -13.70 -7.72 -5.38
N PRO A 13 -14.92 -7.33 -5.00
CA PRO A 13 -15.13 -6.18 -4.12
C PRO A 13 -14.49 -6.43 -2.75
N PRO A 14 -14.07 -5.36 -2.05
CA PRO A 14 -13.55 -5.46 -0.69
C PRO A 14 -14.61 -6.05 0.25
N HIS A 15 -14.16 -6.79 1.27
CA HIS A 15 -15.07 -7.37 2.26
C HIS A 15 -15.82 -6.27 3.02
N LYS A 16 -17.06 -6.55 3.45
CA LYS A 16 -17.96 -5.56 4.10
C LYS A 16 -17.39 -4.94 5.37
N ASN A 17 -16.45 -5.63 6.01
CA ASN A 17 -15.80 -5.17 7.25
C ASN A 17 -14.63 -4.21 7.01
N PHE A 18 -14.23 -3.97 5.77
CA PHE A 18 -13.18 -3.00 5.45
C PHE A 18 -13.74 -1.59 5.51
N ILE A 19 -13.11 -0.72 6.29
CA ILE A 19 -13.35 0.73 6.15
C ILE A 19 -12.85 1.20 4.78
N GLN A 20 -13.46 2.25 4.23
CA GLN A 20 -13.13 2.77 2.90
C GLN A 20 -11.61 2.94 2.62
N PRO A 21 -10.78 3.51 3.52
CA PRO A 21 -9.35 3.66 3.23
C PRO A 21 -8.63 2.31 3.11
N GLN A 22 -9.01 1.30 3.90
CA GLN A 22 -8.43 -0.04 3.80
C GLN A 22 -8.83 -0.71 2.48
N ALA A 23 -10.10 -0.57 2.10
CA ALA A 23 -10.62 -1.09 0.83
C ALA A 23 -9.89 -0.48 -0.37
N LEU A 24 -9.61 0.83 -0.33
CA LEU A 24 -8.85 1.53 -1.35
C LEU A 24 -7.40 1.03 -1.40
N LYS A 25 -6.71 0.92 -0.26
CA LYS A 25 -5.35 0.37 -0.20
C LYS A 25 -5.29 -1.04 -0.77
N LEU A 26 -6.24 -1.90 -0.42
CA LEU A 26 -6.34 -3.25 -0.96
C LEU A 26 -6.46 -3.24 -2.49
N ARG A 27 -7.29 -2.34 -3.04
CA ARG A 27 -7.43 -2.20 -4.49
C ARG A 27 -6.10 -1.83 -5.15
N LEU A 28 -5.40 -0.84 -4.60
CA LEU A 28 -4.11 -0.38 -5.11
C LEU A 28 -3.04 -1.48 -5.07
N LEU A 29 -3.04 -2.30 -4.02
CA LEU A 29 -2.15 -3.45 -3.91
C LEU A 29 -2.48 -4.52 -4.96
N GLN A 30 -3.76 -4.86 -5.12
CA GLN A 30 -4.22 -5.81 -6.13
C GLN A 30 -3.85 -5.38 -7.56
N THR A 31 -3.93 -4.08 -7.86
CA THR A 31 -3.59 -3.53 -9.17
C THR A 31 -2.11 -3.15 -9.32
N LYS A 32 -1.27 -3.38 -8.30
CA LYS A 32 0.14 -2.97 -8.26
C LYS A 32 0.38 -1.47 -8.53
N THR A 33 -0.59 -0.63 -8.17
CA THR A 33 -0.52 0.84 -8.31
C THR A 33 -0.34 1.54 -6.97
N TYR A 34 -0.11 0.78 -5.91
CA TYR A 34 0.23 1.37 -4.62
C TYR A 34 1.56 2.13 -4.70
N PRO A 35 1.66 3.34 -4.12
CA PRO A 35 2.84 4.19 -4.25
C PRO A 35 4.08 3.51 -3.67
N SER A 36 5.15 3.49 -4.45
CA SER A 36 6.49 3.02 -4.06
C SER A 36 7.50 4.13 -4.32
N LEU A 37 8.63 4.15 -3.60
CA LEU A 37 9.66 5.17 -3.81
C LEU A 37 10.18 5.17 -5.25
N LYS A 38 10.30 4.00 -5.87
CA LYS A 38 10.62 3.89 -7.30
C LYS A 38 9.62 4.69 -8.16
N MET A 39 8.32 4.53 -7.92
CA MET A 39 7.28 5.24 -8.66
C MET A 39 7.29 6.74 -8.34
N LEU A 40 7.43 7.10 -7.07
CA LEU A 40 7.41 8.50 -6.62
C LEU A 40 8.63 9.29 -7.09
N ASN A 41 9.82 8.70 -7.12
CA ASN A 41 11.03 9.30 -7.69
C ASN A 41 10.87 9.61 -9.20
N ILE A 42 10.15 8.78 -9.95
CA ILE A 42 9.87 9.02 -11.37
C ILE A 42 8.89 10.19 -11.55
N ILE A 43 7.84 10.26 -10.72
CA ILE A 43 6.77 11.27 -10.87
C ILE A 43 7.19 12.63 -10.28
N TYR A 44 7.88 12.60 -9.14
CA TYR A 44 8.27 13.78 -8.37
C TYR A 44 9.76 13.70 -7.98
N PRO A 45 10.69 13.77 -8.94
CA PRO A 45 12.12 13.63 -8.69
C PRO A 45 12.67 14.70 -7.73
N ASP A 46 12.09 15.89 -7.72
CA ASP A 46 12.52 16.99 -6.84
C ASP A 46 12.21 16.70 -5.36
N LEU A 47 11.10 16.00 -5.09
CA LEU A 47 10.67 15.64 -3.73
C LEU A 47 11.27 14.31 -3.27
N TYR A 48 11.40 13.35 -4.19
CA TYR A 48 11.92 12.02 -3.92
C TYR A 48 13.20 11.82 -4.72
N GLN A 49 14.33 12.25 -4.17
CA GLN A 49 15.62 12.28 -4.87
C GLN A 49 16.22 10.90 -5.12
N SER A 50 15.79 9.88 -4.36
CA SER A 50 16.26 8.50 -4.52
C SER A 50 15.10 7.53 -4.70
N ASN A 51 15.35 6.48 -5.49
CA ASN A 51 14.47 5.33 -5.66
C ASN A 51 14.93 4.11 -4.83
N LEU A 52 15.89 4.32 -3.93
CA LEU A 52 16.52 3.28 -3.14
C LEU A 52 15.82 3.12 -1.80
N CYS A 53 15.80 1.90 -1.30
CA CYS A 53 15.26 1.54 0.00
C CYS A 53 16.18 2.10 1.08
N PRO A 54 15.66 2.83 2.08
CA PRO A 54 16.47 3.41 3.14
C PRO A 54 17.11 2.36 4.06
N TYR A 55 16.61 1.12 4.05
CA TYR A 55 17.08 0.05 4.94
C TYR A 55 18.18 -0.82 4.34
N CYS A 56 18.10 -1.14 3.05
CA CYS A 56 19.03 -2.06 2.40
C CYS A 56 19.73 -1.50 1.16
N GLY A 57 19.36 -0.30 0.70
CA GLY A 57 19.97 0.33 -0.48
C GLY A 57 19.52 -0.23 -1.84
N GLU A 58 18.68 -1.27 -1.87
CA GLU A 58 18.12 -1.83 -3.12
C GLU A 58 16.98 -0.97 -3.68
N ILE A 59 16.59 -1.19 -4.93
CA ILE A 59 15.47 -0.45 -5.54
C ILE A 59 14.18 -0.68 -4.76
N ALA A 60 13.58 0.40 -4.24
CA ALA A 60 12.34 0.39 -3.48
C ALA A 60 11.11 0.27 -4.40
N SER A 61 10.99 -0.89 -5.06
CA SER A 61 9.79 -1.33 -5.77
C SER A 61 8.67 -1.68 -4.78
N LEU A 62 7.43 -1.79 -5.26
CA LEU A 62 6.29 -2.18 -4.42
C LEU A 62 6.54 -3.52 -3.70
N ASP A 63 6.97 -4.53 -4.44
CA ASP A 63 7.24 -5.86 -3.88
C ASP A 63 8.41 -5.82 -2.86
N HIS A 64 9.40 -4.97 -3.13
CA HIS A 64 10.52 -4.73 -2.20
C HIS A 64 10.06 -4.15 -0.87
N THR A 65 9.26 -3.08 -0.92
CA THR A 65 8.75 -2.40 0.28
C THR A 65 7.76 -3.26 1.06
N LEU A 66 6.99 -4.12 0.38
CA LEU A 66 5.99 -4.96 1.05
C LEU A 66 6.61 -6.15 1.79
N TRP A 67 7.49 -6.92 1.14
CA TRP A 67 7.95 -8.19 1.71
C TRP A 67 9.33 -8.67 1.27
N GLN A 68 9.93 -8.17 0.17
CA GLN A 68 11.24 -8.65 -0.26
C GLN A 68 12.43 -8.00 0.46
N CYS A 69 12.21 -6.93 1.23
CA CYS A 69 13.29 -6.27 1.96
C CYS A 69 13.80 -7.12 3.13
N THR A 70 14.99 -7.70 2.99
CA THR A 70 15.63 -8.56 4.00
C THR A 70 16.07 -7.80 5.25
N LYS A 71 16.38 -6.51 5.12
CA LYS A 71 16.75 -5.64 6.25
C LYS A 71 15.55 -5.10 7.02
N PHE A 72 14.37 -5.07 6.39
CA PHE A 72 13.11 -4.70 7.04
C PHE A 72 12.52 -5.88 7.84
N ALA A 73 12.68 -7.11 7.34
CA ALA A 73 12.13 -8.34 7.93
C ALA A 73 12.62 -8.64 9.37
N HIS A 74 13.67 -7.95 9.84
CA HIS A 74 14.19 -8.10 11.21
C HIS A 74 13.48 -7.22 12.25
N LEU A 75 12.56 -6.34 11.83
CA LEU A 75 11.63 -5.62 12.70
C LEU A 75 10.29 -6.37 12.71
N HIS A 76 10.29 -7.60 13.24
CA HIS A 76 9.05 -8.15 13.76
C HIS A 76 8.55 -7.19 14.86
N LEU A 77 7.27 -6.82 14.77
CA LEU A 77 6.48 -6.02 15.72
C LEU A 77 6.49 -4.49 15.53
N LEU A 78 6.04 -4.01 14.36
CA LEU A 78 5.00 -2.99 14.48
C LEU A 78 3.74 -3.72 14.93
N GLU A 79 3.40 -3.52 16.20
CA GLU A 79 2.13 -3.86 16.83
C GLU A 79 0.97 -3.84 15.81
N PRO A 80 0.13 -4.89 15.73
CA PRO A 80 -0.96 -4.98 14.76
C PRO A 80 -2.11 -3.98 15.00
N ASN A 81 -1.93 -2.91 15.78
CA ASN A 81 -3.01 -1.98 16.14
C ASN A 81 -2.52 -0.55 16.38
N THR A 82 -2.30 0.23 15.32
CA THR A 82 -2.47 1.69 15.40
C THR A 82 -3.16 2.18 14.13
N LEU A 83 -4.43 1.81 13.96
CA LEU A 83 -5.44 2.53 13.17
C LEU A 83 -6.84 1.97 13.49
N CYS A 84 -7.11 1.67 14.76
CA CYS A 84 -8.46 1.75 15.30
C CYS A 84 -8.52 3.10 15.98
N GLY A 85 -9.19 4.06 15.35
CA GLY A 85 -9.56 5.30 16.01
C GLY A 85 -10.40 4.95 17.23
N GLU A 86 -9.82 5.17 18.39
CA GLU A 86 -10.53 5.25 19.65
C GLU A 86 -11.49 6.44 19.58
N THR A 87 -12.75 6.15 19.24
CA THR A 87 -13.87 7.03 19.59
C THR A 87 -14.65 6.36 20.72
N SER A 88 -14.04 6.33 21.90
CA SER A 88 -14.81 6.25 23.15
C SER A 88 -15.44 7.61 23.36
N THR A 89 -16.62 7.80 22.77
CA THR A 89 -17.49 8.93 23.13
C THR A 89 -18.22 8.53 24.40
N THR A 90 -17.99 9.35 25.42
CA THR A 90 -18.69 9.43 26.72
C THR A 90 -20.19 9.31 26.65
#